data_AF-G2MU01-F1
#
_entry.id   AF-G2MU01-F1
#
_cell.length_a   1.000
_cell.length_b   1.000
_cell.length_c   1.000
_cell.angle_alpha   90.00
_cell.angle_beta   90.00
_cell.angle_gamma   90.00
#
_symmetry.space_group_name_H-M   'P 1'
#
loop_
_entity.id
_entity.type
_entity.pdbx_description
1 polymer ?
#
loop_
_entity_poly.entity_id
_entity_poly.type
_entity_poly.pdbx_seq_one_letter_code
_entity_poly.pdbx_strand_id
1 'polypeptide(L)'
;MYPMNRKFDRQIRDLLQKSNIEVPENFHKRIENTLNMIKERKGDNKVPKNTTSKKITLGALLKVASLLIVTILTIGIIDPAIGKNIPIIDSVFEYLSNRGIEKTEYQKYTVGIGASQISKGVEVTLNEAAFDGSRLVVGYIIKANHLPKKIEKDKIFVDSSAETAINNENLSAGSNTVSGILTNDNTFIASAKYELVRGYLDKIPSSIDVKINIREITFYEGTNRHTIKGNWNFNFTIPASKTKVDLKILEPKIVINDKLGKIKFNKIILSPFSTSIEIEAPQDPVVGWYEYTDEYQYMQPSLWTVTDDKGNILKWEAEYNLFDINGKVEKDKAYPRLIKFSPVSSDTAYINIKSSKFEVKLPVK
;
A
#
# COMPACT_ATOMS: atom_id res chain seq x y z
N MET A 1 -6.07 -36.84 2.12
CA MET A 1 -7.43 -36.35 2.41
C MET A 1 -7.54 -36.24 3.93
N TYR A 2 -7.25 -35.07 4.51
CA TYR A 2 -7.31 -34.87 5.96
C TYR A 2 -8.77 -34.66 6.41
N PRO A 3 -9.21 -35.23 7.55
CA PRO A 3 -10.56 -35.05 8.01
C PRO A 3 -10.75 -33.65 8.62
N MET A 4 -11.64 -32.85 8.01
CA MET A 4 -12.14 -31.59 8.55
C MET A 4 -12.71 -31.77 9.96
N ASN A 5 -12.37 -30.86 10.87
CA ASN A 5 -12.84 -30.87 12.26
C ASN A 5 -14.32 -30.42 12.34
N ARG A 6 -15.23 -31.39 12.39
CA ARG A 6 -16.70 -31.22 12.46
C ARG A 6 -17.20 -30.30 13.59
N LYS A 7 -16.37 -30.02 14.60
CA LYS A 7 -16.72 -29.15 15.73
C LYS A 7 -16.76 -27.68 15.35
N PHE A 8 -15.83 -27.23 14.52
CA PHE A 8 -15.72 -25.84 14.07
C PHE A 8 -16.90 -25.46 13.16
N ASP A 9 -17.23 -26.32 12.19
CA ASP A 9 -18.37 -26.13 11.28
C ASP A 9 -19.69 -25.99 12.01
N ARG A 10 -19.86 -26.73 13.11
CA ARG A 10 -21.06 -26.69 13.95
C ARG A 10 -21.14 -25.37 14.71
N GLN A 11 -20.03 -24.88 15.25
CA GLN A 11 -19.98 -23.59 15.96
C GLN A 11 -20.31 -22.41 15.04
N ILE A 12 -19.77 -22.38 13.82
CA ILE A 12 -20.10 -21.34 12.82
C ILE A 12 -21.57 -21.40 12.43
N ARG A 13 -22.12 -22.60 12.21
CA ARG A 13 -23.54 -22.78 11.86
C ARG A 13 -24.48 -22.31 12.98
N ASP A 14 -24.16 -22.64 14.22
CA ASP A 14 -24.95 -22.23 15.39
C ASP A 14 -24.90 -20.71 15.60
N LEU A 15 -23.75 -20.07 15.33
CA LEU A 15 -23.60 -18.61 15.41
C LEU A 15 -24.44 -17.89 14.33
N LEU A 16 -24.43 -18.40 13.10
CA LEU A 16 -25.20 -17.85 11.98
C LEU A 16 -26.71 -18.06 12.12
N GLN A 17 -27.15 -19.14 12.77
CA GLN A 17 -28.58 -19.37 13.05
C GLN A 17 -29.10 -18.50 14.20
N LYS A 18 -28.25 -18.17 15.17
CA LYS A 18 -28.64 -17.34 16.33
C LYS A 18 -28.65 -15.85 16.04
N SER A 19 -28.02 -15.42 14.94
CA SER A 19 -27.91 -14.01 14.58
C SER A 19 -28.70 -13.78 13.29
N ASN A 20 -29.71 -12.90 13.34
CA ASN A 20 -30.51 -12.54 12.17
C ASN A 20 -29.70 -11.60 11.26
N ILE A 21 -28.59 -12.11 10.73
CA ILE A 21 -27.63 -11.36 9.92
C ILE A 21 -28.13 -11.41 8.48
N GLU A 22 -28.63 -10.28 7.97
CA GLU A 22 -28.78 -10.11 6.53
C GLU A 22 -27.38 -10.11 5.91
N VAL A 23 -27.11 -11.13 5.09
CA VAL A 23 -25.85 -11.27 4.36
C VAL A 23 -25.90 -10.32 3.17
N PRO A 24 -25.07 -9.27 3.11
CA PRO A 24 -25.12 -8.32 2.02
C PRO A 24 -24.77 -8.96 0.68
N GLU A 25 -25.33 -8.47 -0.41
CA GLU A 25 -25.17 -9.06 -1.74
C GLU A 25 -23.70 -9.09 -2.19
N ASN A 26 -22.91 -8.07 -1.84
CA ASN A 26 -21.48 -8.00 -2.14
C ASN A 26 -20.61 -8.98 -1.31
N PHE A 27 -21.14 -9.57 -0.23
CA PHE A 27 -20.49 -10.69 0.48
C PHE A 27 -20.36 -11.90 -0.45
N HIS A 28 -21.32 -12.11 -1.35
CA HIS A 28 -21.25 -13.16 -2.37
C HIS A 28 -20.12 -12.88 -3.35
N LYS A 29 -19.97 -11.64 -3.81
CA LYS A 29 -18.87 -11.21 -4.69
C LYS A 29 -17.50 -11.39 -4.03
N ARG A 30 -17.40 -11.12 -2.72
CA ARG A 30 -16.18 -11.39 -1.92
C ARG A 30 -15.87 -12.88 -1.82
N ILE A 31 -16.89 -13.72 -1.58
CA ILE A 31 -16.74 -15.19 -1.60
C ILE A 31 -16.30 -15.67 -2.98
N GLU A 32 -16.87 -15.15 -4.06
CA GLU A 32 -16.52 -15.52 -5.44
C GLU A 32 -15.10 -15.10 -5.82
N ASN A 33 -14.69 -13.88 -5.47
CA ASN A 33 -13.31 -13.43 -5.66
C ASN A 33 -12.33 -14.32 -4.88
N THR A 34 -12.66 -14.65 -3.64
CA THR A 34 -11.89 -15.57 -2.81
C THR A 34 -11.80 -16.97 -3.46
N LEU A 35 -12.90 -17.48 -3.99
CA LEU A 35 -12.97 -18.75 -4.73
C LEU A 35 -12.11 -18.74 -5.99
N ASN A 36 -12.11 -17.63 -6.74
CA ASN A 36 -11.33 -17.49 -7.96
C ASN A 36 -9.83 -17.43 -7.66
N MET A 37 -9.42 -16.69 -6.62
CA MET A 37 -8.03 -16.67 -6.14
C MET A 37 -7.51 -18.07 -5.76
N ILE A 38 -8.37 -18.93 -5.18
CA ILE A 38 -8.00 -20.33 -4.88
C ILE A 38 -7.73 -21.14 -6.15
N LYS A 39 -8.57 -21.00 -7.17
CA LYS A 39 -8.45 -21.77 -8.42
C LYS A 39 -7.18 -21.39 -9.18
N GLU A 40 -6.86 -20.09 -9.22
CA GLU A 40 -5.61 -19.60 -9.81
C GLU A 40 -4.37 -20.17 -9.11
N ARG A 41 -4.38 -20.27 -7.78
CA ARG A 41 -3.28 -20.87 -7.00
C ARG A 41 -3.05 -22.35 -7.32
N LYS A 42 -4.07 -23.09 -7.77
CA LYS A 42 -3.97 -24.52 -8.11
C LYS A 42 -3.63 -24.81 -9.57
N GLY A 43 -3.60 -23.80 -10.45
CA GLY A 43 -3.37 -24.00 -11.88
C GLY A 43 -4.54 -24.66 -12.64
N ASP A 44 -5.74 -24.70 -12.05
CA ASP A 44 -6.92 -25.30 -12.69
C ASP A 44 -7.58 -24.30 -13.69
N ASN A 45 -7.16 -24.35 -14.96
CA ASN A 45 -7.61 -23.44 -16.05
C ASN A 45 -9.05 -23.66 -16.57
N LYS A 46 -9.96 -24.27 -15.79
CA LYS A 46 -11.36 -24.48 -16.24
C LYS A 46 -12.28 -23.38 -15.71
N VAL A 47 -12.44 -22.31 -16.49
CA VAL A 47 -13.46 -21.27 -16.28
C VAL A 47 -14.86 -21.88 -16.50
N PRO A 48 -15.78 -21.89 -15.52
CA PRO A 48 -17.18 -22.13 -15.81
C PRO A 48 -17.77 -20.86 -16.41
N LYS A 49 -18.34 -20.97 -17.61
CA LYS A 49 -19.14 -19.90 -18.21
C LYS A 49 -20.30 -19.51 -17.27
N ASN A 50 -20.41 -18.20 -17.07
CA ASN A 50 -21.53 -17.44 -16.54
C ASN A 50 -22.81 -18.25 -16.25
N THR A 51 -23.17 -18.40 -14.97
CA THR A 51 -24.55 -18.76 -14.59
C THR A 51 -24.97 -17.91 -13.41
N THR A 52 -25.95 -17.06 -13.66
CA THR A 52 -26.71 -16.24 -12.72
C THR A 52 -27.12 -17.03 -11.47
N SER A 53 -26.92 -16.42 -10.30
CA SER A 53 -27.58 -16.71 -9.02
C SER A 53 -27.79 -18.19 -8.67
N LYS A 54 -26.72 -18.88 -8.24
CA LYS A 54 -26.89 -20.11 -7.44
C LYS A 54 -26.64 -19.79 -5.98
N LYS A 55 -27.66 -20.03 -5.14
CA LYS A 55 -27.56 -19.91 -3.67
C LYS A 55 -26.28 -20.62 -3.20
N ILE A 56 -25.33 -19.84 -2.70
CA ILE A 56 -24.08 -20.36 -2.16
C ILE A 56 -24.45 -21.22 -0.95
N THR A 57 -24.19 -22.53 -1.06
CA THR A 57 -24.49 -23.45 0.04
C THR A 57 -23.37 -23.39 1.08
N LEU A 58 -23.74 -23.57 2.35
CA LEU A 58 -22.82 -23.56 3.49
C LEU A 58 -21.63 -24.53 3.32
N GLY A 59 -21.79 -25.60 2.53
CA GLY A 59 -20.72 -26.54 2.19
C GLY A 59 -19.65 -25.99 1.22
N ALA A 60 -19.97 -24.98 0.40
CA ALA A 60 -18.99 -24.30 -0.45
C ALA A 60 -18.11 -23.34 0.38
N LEU A 61 -18.72 -22.60 1.32
CA LEU A 61 -18.04 -21.75 2.30
C LEU A 61 -17.03 -22.53 3.16
N LEU A 62 -17.41 -23.73 3.62
CA LEU A 62 -16.54 -24.56 4.47
C LEU A 62 -15.35 -25.17 3.71
N LYS A 63 -15.51 -25.49 2.41
CA LYS A 63 -14.40 -25.97 1.57
C LYS A 63 -13.38 -24.88 1.26
N VAL A 64 -13.83 -23.63 1.12
CA VAL A 64 -12.99 -22.43 0.95
C VAL A 64 -12.16 -22.14 2.22
N ALA A 65 -12.75 -22.31 3.40
CA ALA A 65 -12.09 -22.07 4.69
C ALA A 65 -10.94 -23.04 5.01
N SER A 66 -10.92 -24.24 4.42
CA SER A 66 -9.88 -25.25 4.71
C SER A 66 -8.61 -25.17 3.87
N LEU A 67 -8.64 -24.40 2.78
CA LEU A 67 -7.55 -24.36 1.79
C LEU A 67 -6.95 -22.97 1.59
N LEU A 68 -7.53 -21.98 2.25
CA LEU A 68 -6.96 -20.66 2.48
C LEU A 68 -6.84 -20.51 3.98
N ILE A 69 -5.72 -19.96 4.43
CA ILE A 69 -5.65 -19.28 5.73
C ILE A 69 -6.56 -18.05 5.58
N VAL A 70 -7.88 -18.23 5.59
CA VAL A 70 -8.83 -17.17 5.90
C VAL A 70 -8.86 -17.16 7.41
N THR A 71 -8.18 -16.19 8.02
CA THR A 71 -8.48 -15.81 9.40
C THR A 71 -9.91 -15.30 9.43
N ILE A 72 -10.85 -16.23 9.56
CA ILE A 72 -12.24 -15.96 9.91
C ILE A 72 -12.22 -15.43 11.34
N LEU A 73 -12.58 -14.15 11.47
CA LEU A 73 -13.21 -13.52 12.63
C LEU A 73 -12.68 -13.99 13.99
N THR A 74 -11.65 -13.33 14.52
CA THR A 74 -11.59 -13.20 15.98
C THR A 74 -12.68 -12.21 16.38
N ILE A 75 -13.87 -12.75 16.66
CA ILE A 75 -14.90 -12.04 17.42
C ILE A 75 -14.34 -11.89 18.84
N GLY A 76 -13.48 -10.89 19.03
CA GLY A 76 -13.35 -10.27 20.35
C GLY A 76 -14.74 -9.78 20.73
N ILE A 77 -15.10 -9.93 22.01
CA ILE A 77 -16.38 -9.50 22.59
C ILE A 77 -16.81 -8.20 21.89
N ILE A 78 -17.85 -8.29 21.05
CA ILE A 78 -18.38 -7.13 20.34
C ILE A 78 -18.95 -6.26 21.45
N ASP A 79 -18.33 -5.10 21.69
CA ASP A 79 -19.01 -4.04 22.43
C ASP A 79 -20.30 -3.74 21.65
N PRO A 80 -21.50 -3.92 22.23
CA PRO A 80 -22.76 -3.65 21.56
C PRO A 80 -22.83 -2.24 20.93
N ALA A 81 -22.02 -1.29 21.40
CA ALA A 81 -21.89 0.05 20.83
C ALA A 81 -21.28 0.09 19.42
N ILE A 82 -20.42 -0.87 19.05
CA ILE A 82 -19.75 -0.93 17.72
C ILE A 82 -20.69 -1.55 16.66
N GLY A 83 -21.75 -2.24 17.08
CA GLY A 83 -22.68 -2.98 16.21
C GLY A 83 -23.65 -2.15 15.35
N LYS A 84 -23.39 -0.86 15.10
CA LYS A 84 -24.26 -0.02 14.26
C LYS A 84 -23.60 0.32 12.92
N ASN A 85 -24.24 -0.12 11.85
CA ASN A 85 -24.06 0.23 10.43
C ASN A 85 -22.61 0.48 9.97
N ILE A 86 -21.98 -0.57 9.43
CA ILE A 86 -20.80 -0.39 8.58
C ILE A 86 -21.27 0.13 7.22
N PRO A 87 -20.87 1.33 6.77
CA PRO A 87 -21.04 1.69 5.36
C PRO A 87 -20.33 0.62 4.55
N ILE A 88 -21.07 -0.08 3.72
CA ILE A 88 -20.53 -1.14 2.88
C ILE A 88 -19.71 -0.45 1.78
N ILE A 89 -18.42 -0.28 2.04
CA ILE A 89 -17.48 0.30 1.08
C ILE A 89 -16.96 -0.84 0.21
N ASP A 90 -17.43 -0.87 -1.03
CA ASP A 90 -17.03 -1.88 -2.02
C ASP A 90 -15.56 -1.74 -2.40
N SER A 91 -15.08 -0.52 -2.61
CA SER A 91 -13.66 -0.20 -2.84
C SER A 91 -13.29 1.08 -2.10
N VAL A 92 -12.24 1.00 -1.28
CA VAL A 92 -11.64 2.15 -0.61
C VAL A 92 -10.93 3.05 -1.63
N PHE A 93 -10.23 2.48 -2.59
CA PHE A 93 -9.50 3.25 -3.61
C PHE A 93 -10.45 4.05 -4.50
N GLU A 94 -11.56 3.46 -4.96
CA GLU A 94 -12.61 4.18 -5.68
C GLU A 94 -13.25 5.26 -4.80
N TYR A 95 -13.57 4.94 -3.55
CA TYR A 95 -14.20 5.88 -2.62
C TYR A 95 -13.35 7.16 -2.41
N LEU A 96 -12.02 6.99 -2.27
CA LEU A 96 -11.06 8.09 -2.10
C LEU A 96 -10.80 8.83 -3.43
N SER A 97 -10.73 8.10 -4.55
CA SER A 97 -10.50 8.70 -5.86
C SER A 97 -11.66 9.59 -6.32
N ASN A 98 -12.91 9.13 -6.13
CA ASN A 98 -14.11 9.92 -6.44
C ASN A 98 -14.23 11.21 -5.59
N ARG A 99 -13.46 11.32 -4.50
CA ARG A 99 -13.39 12.50 -3.63
C ARG A 99 -12.14 13.35 -3.87
N GLY A 100 -11.33 12.99 -4.86
CA GLY A 100 -10.09 13.70 -5.19
C GLY A 100 -8.98 13.53 -4.15
N ILE A 101 -9.10 12.57 -3.22
CA ILE A 101 -8.12 12.31 -2.17
C ILE A 101 -6.96 11.48 -2.73
N GLU A 102 -7.27 10.44 -3.52
CA GLU A 102 -6.27 9.60 -4.19
C GLU A 102 -6.37 9.79 -5.70
N LYS A 103 -5.26 10.17 -6.34
CA LYS A 103 -5.24 10.44 -7.79
C LYS A 103 -4.80 9.23 -8.63
N THR A 104 -4.28 8.20 -7.97
CA THR A 104 -3.73 7.02 -8.66
C THR A 104 -4.83 5.99 -8.89
N GLU A 105 -4.90 5.44 -10.10
CA GLU A 105 -5.87 4.38 -10.46
C GLU A 105 -5.40 3.00 -9.99
N TYR A 106 -5.45 2.76 -8.68
CA TYR A 106 -5.08 1.46 -8.10
C TYR A 106 -6.02 0.32 -8.50
N GLN A 107 -7.27 0.62 -8.87
CA GLN A 107 -8.39 -0.32 -9.05
C GLN A 107 -8.08 -1.45 -10.05
N LYS A 108 -7.21 -1.20 -11.04
CA LYS A 108 -6.80 -2.21 -12.03
C LYS A 108 -5.94 -3.32 -11.42
N TYR A 109 -5.23 -3.01 -10.34
CA TYR A 109 -4.24 -3.88 -9.69
C TYR A 109 -4.75 -4.46 -8.37
N THR A 110 -6.03 -4.26 -8.03
CA THR A 110 -6.54 -4.63 -6.72
C THR A 110 -6.77 -6.12 -6.54
N VAL A 111 -6.50 -6.55 -5.31
CA VAL A 111 -6.98 -7.79 -4.71
C VAL A 111 -7.88 -7.44 -3.52
N GLY A 112 -9.09 -7.97 -3.49
CA GLY A 112 -9.99 -7.82 -2.36
C GLY A 112 -9.51 -8.69 -1.19
N ILE A 113 -9.43 -8.09 0.01
CA ILE A 113 -9.03 -8.79 1.24
C ILE A 113 -10.27 -8.98 2.12
N GLY A 114 -10.90 -7.88 2.52
CA GLY A 114 -12.11 -7.87 3.34
C GLY A 114 -11.95 -8.46 4.75
N ALA A 115 -10.74 -8.48 5.31
CA ALA A 115 -10.47 -9.03 6.63
C ALA A 115 -10.58 -7.96 7.72
N SER A 116 -11.26 -8.26 8.82
CA SER A 116 -11.45 -7.33 9.95
C SER A 116 -10.91 -7.90 11.26
N GLN A 117 -10.35 -7.04 12.11
CA GLN A 117 -9.94 -7.35 13.47
C GLN A 117 -10.35 -6.26 14.44
N ILE A 118 -10.67 -6.66 15.67
CA ILE A 118 -11.05 -5.76 16.75
C ILE A 118 -10.05 -5.90 17.88
N SER A 119 -9.50 -4.79 18.32
CA SER A 119 -8.66 -4.71 19.53
C SER A 119 -8.91 -3.37 20.21
N LYS A 120 -9.01 -3.37 21.55
CA LYS A 120 -9.23 -2.15 22.36
C LYS A 120 -10.37 -1.24 21.87
N GLY A 121 -11.48 -1.83 21.43
CA GLY A 121 -12.65 -1.07 20.97
C GLY A 121 -12.47 -0.38 19.63
N VAL A 122 -11.42 -0.71 18.87
CA VAL A 122 -11.22 -0.25 17.49
C VAL A 122 -11.25 -1.44 16.55
N GLU A 123 -12.13 -1.37 15.56
CA GLU A 123 -12.20 -2.30 14.44
C GLU A 123 -11.35 -1.75 13.30
N VAL A 124 -10.46 -2.59 12.77
CA VAL A 124 -9.65 -2.31 11.59
C VAL A 124 -9.98 -3.36 10.54
N THR A 125 -10.45 -2.88 9.38
CA THR A 125 -10.67 -3.71 8.20
C THR A 125 -9.65 -3.39 7.12
N LEU A 126 -8.95 -4.42 6.64
CA LEU A 126 -8.24 -4.38 5.36
C LEU A 126 -9.24 -4.68 4.25
N ASN A 127 -9.62 -3.67 3.46
CA ASN A 127 -10.61 -3.81 2.41
C ASN A 127 -10.02 -4.46 1.16
N GLU A 128 -8.94 -3.87 0.64
CA GLU A 128 -8.27 -4.27 -0.60
C GLU A 128 -6.78 -3.88 -0.54
N ALA A 129 -5.97 -4.49 -1.40
CA ALA A 129 -4.58 -4.12 -1.59
C ALA A 129 -4.20 -4.12 -3.08
N ALA A 130 -3.15 -3.38 -3.43
CA ALA A 130 -2.57 -3.34 -4.75
C ALA A 130 -1.04 -3.28 -4.65
N PHE A 131 -0.34 -3.97 -5.55
CA PHE A 131 1.12 -4.01 -5.56
C PHE A 131 1.63 -3.97 -7.00
N ASP A 132 2.64 -3.13 -7.25
CA ASP A 132 3.16 -2.92 -8.61
C ASP A 132 4.64 -3.23 -8.79
N GLY A 133 5.27 -3.88 -7.80
CA GLY A 133 6.71 -4.12 -7.79
C GLY A 133 7.52 -3.03 -7.11
N SER A 134 6.98 -1.81 -7.01
CA SER A 134 7.63 -0.66 -6.36
C SER A 134 7.15 -0.42 -4.93
N ARG A 135 5.87 -0.68 -4.65
CA ARG A 135 5.26 -0.50 -3.33
C ARG A 135 3.97 -1.29 -3.19
N LEU A 136 3.58 -1.54 -1.95
CA LEU A 136 2.27 -2.06 -1.58
C LEU A 136 1.37 -0.90 -1.17
N VAL A 137 0.14 -0.86 -1.66
CA VAL A 137 -0.89 0.08 -1.23
C VAL A 137 -2.06 -0.71 -0.66
N VAL A 138 -2.57 -0.30 0.51
CA VAL A 138 -3.62 -1.03 1.22
C VAL A 138 -4.74 -0.08 1.61
N GLY A 139 -5.99 -0.48 1.35
CA GLY A 139 -7.20 0.24 1.73
C GLY A 139 -7.70 -0.20 3.11
N TYR A 140 -7.81 0.74 4.03
CA TYR A 140 -8.25 0.57 5.41
C TYR A 140 -9.63 1.19 5.66
N ILE A 141 -10.39 0.54 6.52
CA ILE A 141 -11.56 1.10 7.19
C ILE A 141 -11.36 0.92 8.69
N ILE A 142 -11.27 2.03 9.42
CA ILE A 142 -11.02 2.05 10.86
C ILE A 142 -12.25 2.62 11.57
N LYS A 143 -12.83 1.87 12.49
CA LYS A 143 -14.01 2.27 13.27
C LYS A 143 -13.67 2.28 14.75
N ALA A 144 -14.02 3.35 15.44
CA ALA A 144 -13.91 3.43 16.89
C ALA A 144 -15.04 4.30 17.46
N ASN A 145 -15.48 4.00 18.69
CA ASN A 145 -16.55 4.77 19.34
C ASN A 145 -16.17 6.25 19.55
N HIS A 146 -14.88 6.54 19.70
CA HIS A 146 -14.35 7.88 20.00
C HIS A 146 -13.17 8.24 19.09
N LEU A 147 -13.41 8.36 17.78
CA LEU A 147 -12.45 9.07 16.92
C LEU A 147 -12.52 10.59 17.20
N PRO A 148 -11.41 11.33 17.08
CA PRO A 148 -11.43 12.79 17.18
C PRO A 148 -12.43 13.38 16.18
N LYS A 149 -13.23 14.37 16.60
CA LYS A 149 -14.33 14.92 15.78
C LYS A 149 -13.84 15.74 14.60
N LYS A 150 -12.66 16.33 14.73
CA LYS A 150 -11.95 16.97 13.63
C LYS A 150 -10.64 16.24 13.44
N ILE A 151 -10.51 15.60 12.29
CA ILE A 151 -9.21 15.13 11.84
C ILE A 151 -8.88 15.92 10.59
N GLU A 152 -7.75 16.63 10.62
CA GLU A 152 -7.32 17.43 9.48
C GLU A 152 -7.11 16.52 8.26
N LYS A 153 -7.54 17.00 7.08
CA LYS A 153 -7.18 16.38 5.80
C LYS A 153 -5.65 16.24 5.77
N ASP A 154 -5.17 15.06 5.39
CA ASP A 154 -3.74 14.76 5.23
C ASP A 154 -2.90 14.64 6.52
N LYS A 155 -3.52 14.52 7.71
CA LYS A 155 -2.81 14.33 9.00
C LYS A 155 -3.34 13.17 9.86
N ILE A 156 -3.50 11.98 9.28
CA ILE A 156 -3.63 10.77 10.10
C ILE A 156 -2.39 9.91 9.89
N PHE A 157 -1.71 9.58 10.98
CA PHE A 157 -0.65 8.59 10.96
C PHE A 157 -1.22 7.28 11.50
N VAL A 158 -1.64 6.39 10.61
CA VAL A 158 -1.74 4.98 10.99
C VAL A 158 -0.29 4.51 11.12
N ASP A 159 0.27 4.69 12.32
CA ASP A 159 1.59 4.17 12.64
C ASP A 159 1.50 2.64 12.65
N SER A 160 1.66 2.03 11.47
CA SER A 160 1.81 0.59 11.33
C SER A 160 3.23 0.15 11.71
N SER A 161 3.76 0.71 12.81
CA SER A 161 5.01 0.29 13.42
C SER A 161 4.84 -1.10 14.02
N ALA A 162 4.91 -2.11 13.16
CA ALA A 162 5.50 -3.41 13.45
C ALA A 162 5.43 -4.25 12.17
N GLU A 163 6.60 -4.60 11.63
CA GLU A 163 6.78 -5.84 10.87
C GLU A 163 5.80 -6.01 9.68
N THR A 164 5.78 -5.03 8.77
CA THR A 164 5.20 -5.32 7.46
C THR A 164 6.23 -6.04 6.62
N ALA A 165 5.90 -7.22 6.10
CA ALA A 165 6.81 -8.02 5.30
C ALA A 165 6.14 -8.55 4.03
N ILE A 166 6.92 -8.57 2.94
CA ILE A 166 6.61 -9.25 1.69
C ILE A 166 7.54 -10.45 1.60
N ASN A 167 7.02 -11.68 1.55
CA ASN A 167 7.83 -12.91 1.49
C ASN A 167 8.90 -13.02 2.60
N ASN A 168 8.60 -12.49 3.79
CA ASN A 168 9.51 -12.37 4.93
C ASN A 168 10.68 -11.38 4.75
N GLU A 169 10.72 -10.59 3.68
CA GLU A 169 11.55 -9.39 3.59
C GLU A 169 10.83 -8.21 4.25
N ASN A 170 11.54 -7.50 5.12
CA ASN A 170 10.99 -6.33 5.82
C ASN A 170 10.73 -5.21 4.81
N LEU A 171 9.52 -4.64 4.84
CA LEU A 171 9.25 -3.34 4.25
C LEU A 171 9.86 -2.25 5.13
N SER A 172 10.11 -1.08 4.55
CA SER A 172 10.52 0.08 5.35
C SER A 172 9.44 0.32 6.40
N ALA A 173 9.83 0.30 7.68
CA ALA A 173 8.93 0.46 8.80
C ALA A 173 8.48 1.93 8.87
N GLY A 174 7.34 2.22 8.23
CA GLY A 174 6.67 3.50 8.29
C GLY A 174 5.68 3.65 7.15
N SER A 175 4.38 3.72 7.46
CA SER A 175 3.41 4.26 6.52
C SER A 175 3.65 5.77 6.42
N ASN A 176 4.55 6.18 5.52
CA ASN A 176 4.92 7.59 5.38
C ASN A 176 3.82 8.42 4.72
N THR A 177 2.76 7.80 4.19
CA THR A 177 1.63 8.53 3.63
C THR A 177 0.35 7.71 3.79
N VAL A 178 -0.49 8.14 4.73
CA VAL A 178 -1.89 7.72 4.80
C VAL A 178 -2.73 8.85 4.23
N SER A 179 -3.51 8.56 3.19
CA SER A 179 -4.48 9.49 2.63
C SER A 179 -5.87 8.99 2.95
N GLY A 180 -6.72 9.80 3.57
CA GLY A 180 -8.02 9.33 4.03
C GLY A 180 -8.99 10.42 4.44
N ILE A 181 -10.18 9.99 4.82
CA ILE A 181 -11.28 10.86 5.23
C ILE A 181 -12.04 10.25 6.40
N LEU A 182 -12.32 11.07 7.41
CA LEU A 182 -13.25 10.74 8.46
C LEU A 182 -14.68 10.96 7.95
N THR A 183 -15.51 9.94 8.08
CA THR A 183 -16.95 10.01 7.80
C THR A 183 -17.73 10.33 9.07
N ASN A 184 -18.98 10.75 8.91
CA ASN A 184 -19.86 11.16 10.01
C ASN A 184 -20.16 10.03 11.02
N ASP A 185 -19.93 8.76 10.64
CA ASP A 185 -20.24 7.58 11.45
C ASP A 185 -19.04 7.07 12.26
N ASN A 186 -18.15 7.97 12.69
CA ASN A 186 -16.88 7.64 13.36
C ASN A 186 -16.09 6.54 12.63
N THR A 187 -16.10 6.60 11.30
CA THR A 187 -15.40 5.65 10.43
C THR A 187 -14.37 6.42 9.61
N PHE A 188 -13.10 6.05 9.74
CA PHE A 188 -12.00 6.59 8.96
C PHE A 188 -11.67 5.64 7.79
N ILE A 189 -11.70 6.17 6.57
CA ILE A 189 -11.45 5.44 5.33
C ILE A 189 -10.14 5.94 4.76
N ALA A 190 -9.17 5.06 4.49
CA ALA A 190 -7.84 5.49 4.09
C ALA A 190 -7.10 4.51 3.18
N SER A 191 -6.21 5.04 2.34
CA SER A 191 -5.13 4.30 1.68
C SER A 191 -3.83 4.50 2.47
N ALA A 192 -3.07 3.42 2.68
CA ALA A 192 -1.71 3.51 3.22
C ALA A 192 -0.71 2.92 2.22
N LYS A 193 0.41 3.61 2.05
CA LYS A 193 1.50 3.23 1.15
C LYS A 193 2.66 2.62 1.95
N TYR A 194 3.05 1.42 1.56
CA TYR A 194 4.12 0.64 2.16
C TYR A 194 5.28 0.52 1.16
N GLU A 195 6.35 1.24 1.45
CA GLU A 195 7.52 1.30 0.59
C GLU A 195 8.48 0.14 0.85
N LEU A 196 9.09 -0.36 -0.22
CA LEU A 196 10.19 -1.31 -0.14
C LEU A 196 11.44 -0.59 0.37
N VAL A 197 12.25 -1.23 1.21
CA VAL A 197 13.49 -0.65 1.78
C VAL A 197 14.45 -0.20 0.67
N ARG A 198 14.51 -0.95 -0.44
CA ARG A 198 15.32 -0.62 -1.62
C ARG A 198 14.53 0.13 -2.71
N GLY A 199 13.28 0.48 -2.43
CA GLY A 199 12.37 1.18 -3.33
C GLY A 199 11.74 0.36 -4.46
N TYR A 200 12.26 -0.83 -4.80
CA TYR A 200 11.68 -1.78 -5.78
C TYR A 200 12.18 -3.22 -5.57
N LEU A 201 11.51 -4.19 -6.20
CA LEU A 201 11.96 -5.58 -6.32
C LEU A 201 12.61 -5.83 -7.70
N ASP A 202 13.84 -6.33 -7.72
CA ASP A 202 14.54 -6.69 -8.97
C ASP A 202 13.81 -7.77 -9.78
N LYS A 203 13.10 -8.67 -9.07
CA LYS A 203 12.24 -9.71 -9.65
C LYS A 203 10.96 -9.79 -8.84
N ILE A 204 9.83 -9.49 -9.47
CA ILE A 204 8.52 -9.63 -8.82
C ILE A 204 8.17 -11.11 -8.69
N PRO A 205 7.95 -11.63 -7.47
CA PRO A 205 7.57 -13.02 -7.26
C PRO A 205 6.21 -13.34 -7.90
N SER A 206 6.00 -14.61 -8.23
CA SER A 206 4.70 -15.10 -8.74
C SER A 206 3.57 -14.94 -7.74
N SER A 207 3.85 -14.85 -6.45
CA SER A 207 2.87 -14.51 -5.44
C SER A 207 3.59 -13.83 -4.29
N ILE A 208 2.89 -12.93 -3.62
CA ILE A 208 3.45 -12.14 -2.53
C ILE A 208 2.64 -12.42 -1.28
N ASP A 209 3.27 -13.04 -0.29
CA ASP A 209 2.71 -13.19 1.04
C ASP A 209 2.97 -11.91 1.83
N VAL A 210 1.89 -11.31 2.33
CA VAL A 210 1.90 -10.04 3.06
C VAL A 210 1.47 -10.28 4.49
N LYS A 211 2.29 -9.80 5.42
CA LYS A 211 1.95 -9.71 6.84
C LYS A 211 1.91 -8.25 7.24
N ILE A 212 0.84 -7.82 7.91
CA ILE A 212 0.68 -6.46 8.44
C ILE A 212 0.33 -6.57 9.91
N ASN A 213 1.23 -6.14 10.80
CA ASN A 213 0.99 -6.11 12.23
C ASN A 213 0.88 -4.65 12.69
N ILE A 214 -0.26 -4.30 13.28
CA ILE A 214 -0.53 -2.95 13.80
C ILE A 214 -0.52 -3.05 15.32
N ARG A 215 0.36 -2.29 15.97
CA ARG A 215 0.51 -2.26 17.43
C ARG A 215 -0.08 -1.00 18.06
N GLU A 216 -0.19 0.07 17.30
CA GLU A 216 -0.88 1.28 17.72
C GLU A 216 -1.51 2.00 16.54
N ILE A 217 -2.49 2.84 16.84
CA ILE A 217 -3.11 3.73 15.86
C ILE A 217 -3.08 5.13 16.46
N THR A 218 -2.52 6.09 15.74
CA THR A 218 -2.36 7.47 16.21
C THR A 218 -3.21 8.44 15.37
N PHE A 219 -3.99 9.26 16.05
CA PHE A 219 -4.80 10.32 15.44
C PHE A 219 -4.29 11.68 15.91
N TYR A 220 -4.37 12.69 15.03
CA TYR A 220 -4.04 14.07 15.36
C TYR A 220 -5.28 14.95 15.28
N GLU A 221 -5.53 15.72 16.34
CA GLU A 221 -6.51 16.80 16.37
C GLU A 221 -5.75 18.12 16.62
N GLY A 222 -5.41 18.82 15.53
CA GLY A 222 -4.44 19.92 15.58
C GLY A 222 -3.06 19.41 15.99
N THR A 223 -2.53 19.90 17.11
CA THR A 223 -1.26 19.44 17.69
C THR A 223 -1.42 18.29 18.70
N ASN A 224 -2.65 17.95 19.07
CA ASN A 224 -2.91 16.90 20.05
C ASN A 224 -2.76 15.52 19.41
N ARG A 225 -1.92 14.68 20.03
CA ARG A 225 -1.70 13.28 19.64
C ARG A 225 -2.56 12.35 20.48
N HIS A 226 -3.37 11.53 19.82
CA HIS A 226 -4.21 10.49 20.44
C HIS A 226 -3.76 9.12 19.95
N THR A 227 -3.20 8.29 20.83
CA THR A 227 -2.67 6.96 20.45
C THR A 227 -3.45 5.86 21.15
N ILE A 228 -3.92 4.88 20.39
CA ILE A 228 -4.58 3.66 20.87
C ILE A 228 -3.64 2.49 20.66
N LYS A 229 -3.08 1.95 21.75
CA LYS A 229 -2.24 0.74 21.70
C LYS A 229 -3.11 -0.50 21.63
N GLY A 230 -2.86 -1.38 20.66
CA GLY A 230 -3.64 -2.59 20.43
C GLY A 230 -2.86 -3.64 19.66
N ASN A 231 -3.57 -4.58 19.06
CA ASN A 231 -2.95 -5.63 18.26
C ASN A 231 -3.90 -6.07 17.14
N TRP A 232 -3.57 -5.70 15.90
CA TRP A 232 -4.29 -6.13 14.70
C TRP A 232 -3.29 -6.77 13.72
N ASN A 233 -3.39 -8.08 13.49
CA ASN A 233 -2.40 -8.85 12.73
C ASN A 233 -3.02 -9.50 11.50
N PHE A 234 -2.75 -8.97 10.32
CA PHE A 234 -3.31 -9.47 9.08
C PHE A 234 -2.27 -10.29 8.30
N ASN A 235 -2.77 -11.33 7.63
CA ASN A 235 -1.99 -12.12 6.69
C ASN A 235 -2.85 -12.39 5.46
N PHE A 236 -2.31 -12.08 4.27
CA PHE A 236 -2.97 -12.32 2.99
C PHE A 236 -1.93 -12.54 1.89
N THR A 237 -2.38 -13.06 0.75
CA THR A 237 -1.51 -13.30 -0.42
C THR A 237 -2.03 -12.51 -1.61
N ILE A 238 -1.14 -11.82 -2.32
CA ILE A 238 -1.42 -11.21 -3.63
C ILE A 238 -1.05 -12.23 -4.73
N PRO A 239 -1.99 -12.64 -5.59
CA PRO A 239 -1.75 -13.68 -6.61
C PRO A 239 -1.00 -13.13 -7.83
N ALA A 240 -0.37 -14.02 -8.61
CA ALA A 240 0.41 -13.70 -9.82
C ALA A 240 -0.34 -12.81 -10.80
N SER A 241 -1.63 -13.07 -11.00
CA SER A 241 -2.52 -12.34 -11.89
C SER A 241 -2.65 -10.86 -11.51
N LYS A 242 -2.33 -10.52 -10.25
CA LYS A 242 -2.39 -9.17 -9.68
C LYS A 242 -1.02 -8.58 -9.34
N THR A 243 0.05 -9.36 -9.44
CA THR A 243 1.45 -8.89 -9.24
C THR A 243 2.22 -8.72 -10.55
N LYS A 244 1.76 -9.29 -11.66
CA LYS A 244 2.35 -9.10 -12.99
C LYS A 244 2.15 -7.66 -13.46
N VAL A 245 3.12 -6.82 -13.12
CA VAL A 245 3.22 -5.46 -13.62
C VAL A 245 4.45 -5.35 -14.51
N ASP A 246 4.25 -4.85 -15.73
CA ASP A 246 5.33 -4.59 -16.67
C ASP A 246 6.08 -3.32 -16.24
N LEU A 247 7.09 -3.50 -15.38
CA LEU A 247 8.03 -2.44 -15.07
C LEU A 247 8.84 -2.08 -16.32
N LYS A 248 8.76 -0.84 -16.77
CA LYS A 248 9.64 -0.35 -17.84
C LYS A 248 10.93 0.17 -17.22
N ILE A 249 12.03 -0.54 -17.46
CA ILE A 249 13.36 -0.17 -16.99
C ILE A 249 14.16 0.41 -18.15
N LEU A 250 14.78 1.56 -17.93
CA LEU A 250 15.60 2.28 -18.90
C LEU A 250 16.94 2.64 -18.27
N GLU A 251 18.01 2.63 -19.07
CA GLU A 251 19.36 2.99 -18.62
C GLU A 251 19.90 4.16 -19.46
N PRO A 252 19.46 5.41 -19.20
CA PRO A 252 19.84 6.55 -20.03
C PRO A 252 21.34 6.88 -19.95
N LYS A 253 22.02 6.52 -18.85
CA LYS A 253 23.47 6.74 -18.64
C LYS A 253 23.90 8.19 -18.90
N ILE A 254 23.05 9.15 -18.50
CA ILE A 254 23.32 10.58 -18.66
C ILE A 254 24.22 11.07 -17.53
N VAL A 255 25.20 11.91 -17.85
CA VAL A 255 26.13 12.50 -16.88
C VAL A 255 26.14 14.02 -17.02
N ILE A 256 25.98 14.71 -15.89
CA ILE A 256 26.14 16.16 -15.78
C ILE A 256 27.42 16.42 -14.96
N ASN A 257 28.26 17.34 -15.45
CA ASN A 257 29.38 17.86 -14.67
C ASN A 257 28.88 19.06 -13.87
N ASP A 258 29.02 18.99 -12.55
CA ASP A 258 28.64 20.04 -11.61
C ASP A 258 29.82 20.41 -10.71
N LYS A 259 29.72 21.55 -10.01
CA LYS A 259 30.77 22.04 -9.11
C LYS A 259 31.07 21.05 -7.98
N LEU A 260 30.06 20.34 -7.48
CA LEU A 260 30.23 19.34 -6.42
C LEU A 260 30.72 17.98 -6.92
N GLY A 261 30.72 17.76 -8.24
CA GLY A 261 31.14 16.51 -8.84
C GLY A 261 30.26 16.09 -10.01
N LYS A 262 30.39 14.83 -10.41
CA LYS A 262 29.56 14.26 -11.48
C LYS A 262 28.23 13.79 -10.92
N ILE A 263 27.15 14.17 -11.57
CA ILE A 263 25.81 13.65 -11.32
C ILE A 263 25.49 12.68 -12.45
N LYS A 264 25.29 11.40 -12.11
CA LYS A 264 24.93 10.36 -13.09
C LYS A 264 23.48 9.96 -12.91
N PHE A 265 22.75 9.86 -14.01
CA PHE A 265 21.40 9.33 -14.09
C PHE A 265 21.49 7.94 -14.73
N ASN A 266 21.50 6.91 -13.89
CA ASN A 266 21.86 5.55 -14.29
C ASN A 266 20.66 4.76 -14.79
N LYS A 267 19.52 4.86 -14.09
CA LYS A 267 18.35 4.02 -14.33
C LYS A 267 17.05 4.79 -14.11
N ILE A 268 16.05 4.49 -14.92
CA ILE A 268 14.66 4.93 -14.72
C ILE A 268 13.79 3.67 -14.63
N ILE A 269 12.92 3.61 -13.64
CA ILE A 269 11.97 2.53 -13.42
C ILE A 269 10.58 3.15 -13.44
N LEU A 270 9.79 2.82 -14.46
CA LEU A 270 8.40 3.25 -14.56
C LEU A 270 7.49 2.12 -14.10
N SER A 271 6.64 2.43 -13.13
CA SER A 271 5.59 1.58 -12.65
C SER A 271 4.25 2.34 -12.67
N PRO A 272 3.11 1.63 -12.66
CA PRO A 272 1.81 2.27 -12.55
C PRO A 272 1.66 3.17 -11.31
N PHE A 273 2.39 2.92 -10.22
CA PHE A 273 2.28 3.72 -8.98
C PHE A 273 3.41 4.73 -8.82
N SER A 274 4.46 4.68 -9.63
CA SER A 274 5.59 5.60 -9.46
C SER A 274 6.52 5.70 -10.64
N THR A 275 7.28 6.79 -10.64
CA THR A 275 8.46 6.99 -11.48
C THR A 275 9.67 7.01 -10.55
N SER A 276 10.57 6.04 -10.67
CA SER A 276 11.80 6.01 -9.86
C SER A 276 13.03 6.27 -10.72
N ILE A 277 13.95 7.08 -10.21
CA ILE A 277 15.16 7.49 -10.91
C ILE A 277 16.36 7.17 -10.01
N GLU A 278 17.23 6.29 -10.49
CA GLU A 278 18.49 5.97 -9.84
C GLU A 278 19.55 6.98 -10.28
N ILE A 279 20.09 7.69 -9.30
CA ILE A 279 21.15 8.65 -9.49
C ILE A 279 22.39 8.27 -8.70
N GLU A 280 23.56 8.70 -9.16
CA GLU A 280 24.80 8.72 -8.39
C GLU A 280 25.26 10.17 -8.33
N ALA A 281 25.26 10.77 -7.15
CA ALA A 281 25.54 12.19 -6.99
C ALA A 281 26.20 12.49 -5.64
N PRO A 282 26.99 13.59 -5.55
CA PRO A 282 27.50 14.08 -4.27
C PRO A 282 26.39 14.27 -3.24
N GLN A 283 26.66 13.93 -1.98
CA GLN A 283 25.72 14.05 -0.87
C GLN A 283 26.33 14.88 0.25
N ASP A 284 25.47 15.64 0.95
CA ASP A 284 25.91 16.45 2.07
C ASP A 284 26.47 15.55 3.20
N PRO A 285 27.72 15.77 3.65
CA PRO A 285 28.32 15.00 4.73
C PRO A 285 27.68 15.26 6.10
N VAL A 286 26.91 16.34 6.28
CA VAL A 286 26.16 16.64 7.51
C VAL A 286 24.83 15.89 7.46
N VAL A 287 24.85 14.61 7.81
CA VAL A 287 23.65 13.77 7.87
C VAL A 287 22.82 14.11 9.12
N GLY A 288 22.10 15.22 9.08
CA GLY A 288 21.00 15.55 9.98
C GLY A 288 19.68 15.50 9.21
N TRP A 289 18.60 15.02 9.81
CA TRP A 289 17.34 14.71 9.13
C TRP A 289 16.62 15.87 8.42
N TYR A 290 17.13 17.11 8.44
CA TYR A 290 16.38 18.27 7.92
C TYR A 290 17.16 19.41 7.26
N GLU A 291 18.49 19.44 7.24
CA GLU A 291 19.20 20.60 6.69
C GLU A 291 20.39 20.16 5.85
N TYR A 292 20.24 20.25 4.52
CA TYR A 292 21.42 20.34 3.67
C TYR A 292 22.01 21.73 3.86
N THR A 293 23.33 21.79 3.93
CA THR A 293 24.07 23.04 3.80
C THR A 293 23.66 23.77 2.52
N ASP A 294 23.74 25.10 2.53
CA ASP A 294 23.37 25.94 1.37
C ASP A 294 24.04 25.47 0.06
N GLU A 295 25.25 24.91 0.16
CA GLU A 295 25.97 24.39 -0.99
C GLU A 295 25.31 23.14 -1.60
N TYR A 296 24.65 22.27 -0.82
CA TYR A 296 24.04 21.03 -1.32
C TYR A 296 22.51 21.11 -1.47
N GLN A 297 21.85 22.22 -1.12
CA GLN A 297 20.38 22.34 -1.20
C GLN A 297 19.81 22.01 -2.59
N TYR A 298 20.49 22.40 -3.66
CA TYR A 298 20.03 22.12 -5.02
C TYR A 298 20.09 20.63 -5.40
N MET A 299 20.72 19.78 -4.58
CA MET A 299 20.72 18.32 -4.67
C MET A 299 19.57 17.65 -3.91
N GLN A 300 18.77 18.42 -3.15
CA GLN A 300 17.56 17.93 -2.49
C GLN A 300 16.46 17.67 -3.52
N PRO A 301 15.99 16.42 -3.68
CA PRO A 301 14.99 16.11 -4.71
C PRO A 301 13.63 16.76 -4.46
N SER A 302 13.30 17.06 -3.20
CA SER A 302 12.09 17.79 -2.81
C SER A 302 12.05 19.24 -3.31
N LEU A 303 13.20 19.82 -3.66
CA LEU A 303 13.33 21.17 -4.22
C LEU A 303 13.39 21.20 -5.74
N TRP A 304 13.33 20.04 -6.41
CA TRP A 304 13.35 19.97 -7.86
C TRP A 304 11.95 20.21 -8.44
N THR A 305 11.91 20.91 -9.57
CA THR A 305 10.73 20.92 -10.43
C THR A 305 10.88 19.77 -11.43
N VAL A 306 10.06 18.74 -11.27
CA VAL A 306 10.06 17.57 -12.16
C VAL A 306 8.76 17.54 -12.95
N THR A 307 8.87 17.47 -14.27
CA THR A 307 7.70 17.44 -15.16
C THR A 307 7.82 16.35 -16.22
N ASP A 308 6.69 15.89 -16.74
CA ASP A 308 6.66 15.14 -17.99
C ASP A 308 6.83 16.06 -19.22
N ASP A 309 6.79 15.47 -20.42
CA ASP A 309 6.91 16.14 -21.71
C ASP A 309 5.71 17.05 -22.06
N LYS A 310 4.61 16.94 -21.31
CA LYS A 310 3.41 17.76 -21.44
C LYS A 310 3.34 18.87 -20.39
N GLY A 311 4.33 18.94 -19.49
CA GLY A 311 4.41 19.91 -18.40
C GLY A 311 3.64 19.53 -17.13
N ASN A 312 3.12 18.30 -17.02
CA ASN A 312 2.49 17.84 -15.78
C ASN A 312 3.57 17.63 -14.71
N ILE A 313 3.33 18.15 -13.50
CA ILE A 313 4.26 18.01 -12.38
C ILE A 313 4.24 16.59 -11.82
N LEU A 314 5.41 15.98 -11.72
CA LEU A 314 5.64 14.74 -11.00
C LEU A 314 6.02 15.09 -9.55
N LYS A 315 5.15 14.78 -8.60
CA LYS A 315 5.41 15.09 -7.19
C LYS A 315 6.51 14.20 -6.66
N TRP A 316 7.45 14.76 -5.90
CA TRP A 316 8.41 13.98 -5.12
C TRP A 316 7.66 13.22 -4.02
N GLU A 317 8.01 11.95 -3.83
CA GLU A 317 7.34 11.06 -2.87
C GLU A 317 8.30 10.43 -1.87
N ALA A 318 9.51 10.03 -2.30
CA ALA A 318 10.49 9.39 -1.42
C ALA A 318 11.91 9.44 -2.00
N GLU A 319 12.87 9.16 -1.14
CA GLU A 319 14.27 8.98 -1.49
C GLU A 319 14.87 7.82 -0.68
N TYR A 320 15.66 6.97 -1.33
CA TYR A 320 16.30 5.80 -0.73
C TYR A 320 17.79 5.84 -1.01
N ASN A 321 18.61 5.74 0.04
CA ASN A 321 20.04 5.50 -0.12
C ASN A 321 20.25 4.04 -0.54
N LEU A 322 20.96 3.80 -1.64
CA LEU A 322 21.30 2.46 -2.13
C LEU A 322 22.66 1.96 -1.62
N PHE A 323 23.17 2.60 -0.55
CA PHE A 323 24.43 2.29 0.12
C PHE A 323 24.22 2.16 1.62
N ASP A 324 25.17 1.52 2.31
CA ASP A 324 25.13 1.39 3.77
C ASP A 324 25.47 2.73 4.44
N ILE A 325 24.45 3.35 5.05
CA ILE A 325 24.55 4.62 5.77
C ILE A 325 25.37 4.53 7.07
N ASN A 326 25.74 3.33 7.52
CA ASN A 326 26.61 3.17 8.69
C ASN A 326 28.06 3.64 8.40
N GLY A 327 28.41 3.86 7.14
CA GLY A 327 29.61 4.59 6.74
C GLY A 327 29.41 6.10 6.84
N LYS A 328 30.44 6.84 7.31
CA LYS A 328 30.44 8.30 7.21
C LYS A 328 30.32 8.70 5.74
N VAL A 329 29.32 9.54 5.40
CA VAL A 329 29.25 10.19 4.09
C VAL A 329 30.49 11.07 3.96
N GLU A 330 31.32 10.77 2.97
CA GLU A 330 32.52 11.54 2.66
C GLU A 330 32.11 12.74 1.80
N LYS A 331 32.67 13.90 2.12
CA LYS A 331 32.44 15.13 1.37
C LYS A 331 32.79 14.92 -0.11
N ASP A 332 31.94 15.43 -1.00
CA ASP A 332 32.12 15.43 -2.46
C ASP A 332 32.20 14.02 -3.12
N LYS A 333 32.02 12.94 -2.35
CA LYS A 333 31.90 11.58 -2.88
C LYS A 333 30.48 11.35 -3.38
N ALA A 334 30.37 10.73 -4.55
CA ALA A 334 29.08 10.42 -5.15
C ALA A 334 28.51 9.11 -4.59
N TYR A 335 27.23 9.14 -4.21
CA TYR A 335 26.53 8.01 -3.62
C TYR A 335 25.30 7.64 -4.44
N PRO A 336 24.99 6.34 -4.58
CA PRO A 336 23.81 5.90 -5.30
C PRO A 336 22.55 6.12 -4.48
N ARG A 337 21.55 6.77 -5.08
CA ARG A 337 20.25 7.08 -4.49
C ARG A 337 19.14 6.73 -5.47
N LEU A 338 18.01 6.25 -4.96
CA LEU A 338 16.79 6.07 -5.73
C LEU A 338 15.79 7.14 -5.31
N ILE A 339 15.39 7.99 -6.25
CA ILE A 339 14.43 9.06 -6.01
C ILE A 339 13.10 8.68 -6.65
N LYS A 340 12.01 8.81 -5.89
CA LYS A 340 10.69 8.37 -6.29
C LYS A 340 9.75 9.57 -6.48
N PHE A 341 9.06 9.57 -7.60
CA PHE A 341 8.05 10.56 -7.96
C PHE A 341 6.73 9.87 -8.30
N SER A 342 5.67 10.65 -8.42
CA SER A 342 4.39 10.20 -8.97
C SER A 342 4.54 9.60 -10.38
N PRO A 343 3.63 8.68 -10.78
CA PRO A 343 3.74 7.97 -12.06
C PRO A 343 3.55 8.91 -13.26
N VAL A 344 4.26 8.61 -14.35
CA VAL A 344 4.04 9.23 -15.67
C VAL A 344 2.99 8.48 -16.48
N SER A 345 2.39 9.16 -17.46
CA SER A 345 1.54 8.51 -18.45
C SER A 345 2.34 7.59 -19.38
N SER A 346 1.73 6.51 -19.88
CA SER A 346 2.40 5.54 -20.76
C SER A 346 2.91 6.13 -22.08
N ASP A 347 2.38 7.28 -22.49
CA ASP A 347 2.75 7.96 -23.73
C ASP A 347 3.81 9.05 -23.55
N THR A 348 4.25 9.34 -22.32
CA THR A 348 5.30 10.32 -22.01
C THR A 348 6.60 10.01 -22.76
N ALA A 349 7.19 11.03 -23.41
CA ALA A 349 8.43 10.90 -24.17
C ALA A 349 9.69 11.09 -23.31
N TYR A 350 9.68 12.07 -22.41
CA TYR A 350 10.79 12.37 -21.51
C TYR A 350 10.30 12.92 -20.17
N ILE A 351 11.18 12.86 -19.16
CA ILE A 351 11.02 13.54 -17.87
C ILE A 351 12.03 14.68 -17.85
N ASN A 352 11.58 15.88 -17.53
CA ASN A 352 12.44 17.03 -17.29
C ASN A 352 12.66 17.20 -15.78
N ILE A 353 13.91 17.26 -15.34
CA ILE A 353 14.28 17.56 -13.96
C ILE A 353 15.00 18.89 -13.97
N LYS A 354 14.44 19.87 -13.26
CA LYS A 354 15.02 21.19 -13.10
C LYS A 354 15.28 21.49 -11.63
N SER A 355 16.54 21.79 -11.33
CA SER A 355 17.02 22.32 -10.06
C SER A 355 17.47 23.78 -10.25
N SER A 356 17.89 24.44 -9.17
CA SER A 356 18.44 25.81 -9.24
C SER A 356 19.81 25.89 -9.93
N LYS A 357 20.50 24.76 -10.12
CA LYS A 357 21.85 24.70 -10.72
C LYS A 357 21.97 23.82 -11.97
N PHE A 358 21.02 22.93 -12.24
CA PHE A 358 21.07 22.06 -13.41
C PHE A 358 19.66 21.79 -13.95
N GLU A 359 19.60 21.45 -15.23
CA GLU A 359 18.40 20.96 -15.89
C GLU A 359 18.78 19.77 -16.78
N VAL A 360 17.97 18.71 -16.74
CA VAL A 360 18.23 17.49 -17.52
C VAL A 360 16.94 16.88 -18.02
N LYS A 361 16.97 16.43 -19.28
CA LYS A 361 15.90 15.67 -19.91
C LYS A 361 16.28 14.21 -19.96
N LEU A 362 15.48 13.36 -19.34
CA LEU A 362 15.65 11.93 -19.30
C LEU A 362 14.68 11.26 -20.27
N PRO A 363 15.15 10.60 -21.35
CA PRO A 363 14.26 9.93 -22.29
C PRO A 363 13.58 8.74 -21.60
N VAL A 364 12.27 8.62 -21.80
CA VAL A 364 11.48 7.50 -21.28
C VAL A 364 10.70 6.72 -22.35
N LYS A 365 10.84 7.10 -23.62
CA LYS A 365 10.36 6.34 -24.77
C LYS A 365 11.49 5.84 -25.65
#